data_AF-A0A8X6PN19-F1
#
_entry.id   AF-A0A8X6PN19-F1
#
_cell.length_a   1.000
_cell.length_b   1.000
_cell.length_c   1.000
_cell.angle_alpha   90.00
_cell.angle_beta   90.00
_cell.angle_gamma   90.00
#
_symmetry.space_group_name_H-M   'P 1'
#
loop_
_entity.id
_entity.type
_entity.pdbx_description
1 polymer ?
#
loop_
_entity_poly.entity_id
_entity_poly.type
_entity_poly.pdbx_seq_one_letter_code
_entity_poly.pdbx_strand_id
1 'polypeptide(L)'
;DCLPIRHKTTHIINHSSIFSVLFTLVKPLLNEKVKNRIYFHDDLQSLHKHISPEILPESLGGRLSDLPNQDFYNSLLSNEENFIARQNYGYANRRHLSI
;
A
#
# COMPACT_ATOMS: atom_id res chain seq x y z
N ASP A 1 -9.69 -7.11 -7.55
CA ASP A 1 -10.41 -6.99 -6.27
C ASP A 1 -10.26 -8.29 -5.49
N CYS A 2 -9.11 -8.50 -4.85
CA CYS A 2 -8.76 -9.78 -4.21
C CYS A 2 -8.36 -9.63 -2.73
N LEU A 3 -8.35 -8.41 -2.21
CA LEU A 3 -8.00 -8.09 -0.84
C LEU A 3 -9.24 -7.55 -0.12
N PRO A 4 -9.52 -7.97 1.13
CA PRO A 4 -10.66 -7.49 1.92
C PRO A 4 -10.37 -6.10 2.52
N ILE A 5 -9.88 -5.18 1.70
CA ILE A 5 -9.55 -3.80 2.08
C ILE A 5 -10.22 -2.82 1.12
N ARG A 6 -10.71 -1.70 1.64
CA ARG A 6 -11.23 -0.61 0.80
C ARG A 6 -10.08 0.31 0.39
N HIS A 7 -9.38 -0.07 -0.68
CA HIS A 7 -8.38 0.80 -1.29
C HIS A 7 -9.00 2.14 -1.71
N LYS A 8 -8.46 3.27 -1.29
CA LYS A 8 -8.97 4.61 -1.67
C LYS A 8 -8.24 5.18 -2.87
N THR A 9 -6.93 5.37 -2.76
CA THR A 9 -6.09 6.04 -3.76
C THR A 9 -4.64 5.61 -3.61
N THR A 10 -3.90 5.65 -4.72
CA THR A 10 -2.45 5.44 -4.79
C THR A 10 -1.82 6.70 -5.38
N HIS A 11 -0.81 7.24 -4.70
CA HIS A 11 -0.05 8.40 -5.16
C HIS A 11 1.38 7.96 -5.48
N ILE A 12 1.84 8.23 -6.70
CA ILE A 12 3.16 7.87 -7.20
C ILE A 12 3.95 9.15 -7.44
N ILE A 13 5.05 9.32 -6.71
CA ILE A 13 5.99 10.44 -6.78
C ILE A 13 7.37 9.91 -7.16
N ASN A 14 8.28 10.79 -7.60
CA ASN A 14 9.67 10.44 -7.94
C ASN A 14 9.78 9.27 -8.94
N HIS A 15 8.80 9.12 -9.83
CA HIS A 15 8.85 8.09 -10.85
C HIS A 15 9.76 8.52 -12.00
N SER A 16 10.47 7.56 -12.57
CA SER A 16 11.26 7.78 -13.79
C SER A 16 10.36 7.71 -15.04
N SER A 17 10.83 8.25 -16.16
CA SER A 17 10.10 8.20 -17.43
C SER A 17 9.78 6.78 -17.91
N ILE A 18 10.62 5.80 -17.55
CA ILE A 18 10.38 4.39 -17.85
C ILE A 18 9.18 3.81 -17.08
N PHE A 19 8.85 4.35 -15.90
CA PHE A 19 7.68 3.93 -15.14
C PHE A 19 6.39 4.19 -15.90
N SER A 20 6.27 5.35 -16.57
CA SER A 20 5.09 5.70 -17.37
C SER A 20 4.86 4.71 -18.52
N VAL A 21 5.94 4.21 -19.13
CA VAL A 21 5.87 3.17 -20.16
C VAL A 21 5.37 1.85 -19.57
N LEU A 22 5.98 1.40 -18.46
CA LEU A 22 5.56 0.17 -17.77
C LEU A 22 4.10 0.25 -17.32
N PHE A 23 3.68 1.39 -16.76
CA PHE A 23 2.29 1.58 -16.35
C PHE A 23 1.33 1.52 -17.54
N THR A 24 1.72 2.05 -18.69
CA THR A 24 0.89 1.96 -19.91
C THR A 24 0.66 0.51 -20.35
N LEU A 25 1.64 -0.37 -20.14
CA LEU A 25 1.50 -1.81 -20.41
C LEU A 25 0.58 -2.52 -19.40
N VAL A 26 0.61 -2.12 -18.12
CA VAL A 26 -0.21 -2.72 -17.06
C VAL A 26 -1.63 -2.15 -17.03
N LYS A 27 -1.81 -0.89 -17.43
CA LYS A 27 -3.08 -0.14 -17.34
C LYS A 27 -4.28 -0.89 -17.95
N PRO A 28 -4.20 -1.60 -19.10
CA PRO A 28 -5.32 -2.36 -19.65
C PRO A 28 -5.84 -3.48 -18.72
N LEU A 29 -4.99 -4.01 -17.84
CA LEU A 29 -5.34 -5.08 -16.90
C LEU A 29 -6.10 -4.54 -15.67
N LEU A 30 -6.10 -3.23 -15.45
CA LEU A 30 -6.77 -2.58 -14.33
C LEU A 30 -8.22 -2.25 -14.71
N ASN A 31 -9.12 -2.35 -13.74
CA ASN A 31 -10.48 -1.85 -13.91
C ASN A 31 -10.51 -0.31 -13.80
N GLU A 32 -11.58 0.32 -14.32
CA GLU A 32 -11.74 1.78 -14.29
C GLU A 32 -11.67 2.36 -12.87
N LYS A 33 -12.20 1.62 -11.89
CA LYS A 33 -12.15 2.01 -10.48
C LYS A 33 -10.71 2.16 -9.98
N VAL A 34 -9.80 1.23 -10.32
CA VAL A 34 -8.39 1.32 -9.92
C VAL A 34 -7.67 2.38 -10.73
N LYS A 35 -7.91 2.48 -12.05
CA LYS A 35 -7.31 3.52 -12.91
C LYS A 35 -7.59 4.92 -12.38
N ASN A 36 -8.83 5.20 -12.00
CA ASN A 36 -9.26 6.52 -11.49
C ASN A 36 -8.75 6.84 -10.08
N ARG A 37 -8.03 5.91 -9.45
CA ARG A 37 -7.50 6.04 -8.08
C ARG A 37 -5.98 6.14 -8.04
N ILE A 38 -5.31 6.07 -9.19
CA ILE A 38 -3.85 6.18 -9.29
C ILE A 38 -3.53 7.59 -9.77
N TYR A 39 -2.76 8.33 -8.98
CA TYR A 39 -2.29 9.68 -9.28
C TYR A 39 -0.78 9.68 -9.45
N PHE A 40 -0.33 10.27 -10.55
CA PHE A 40 1.08 10.52 -10.84
C PHE A 40 1.41 11.96 -10.51
N HIS A 41 2.54 12.16 -9.86
CA HIS A 41 3.00 13.45 -9.38
C HIS A 41 4.41 13.72 -9.88
N ASP A 42 4.54 14.69 -10.77
CA ASP A 42 5.85 15.16 -11.27
C ASP A 42 6.60 16.00 -10.22
N ASP A 43 5.85 16.61 -9.29
CA ASP A 43 6.37 17.41 -8.18
C ASP A 43 5.55 17.26 -6.89
N LEU A 44 6.12 17.71 -5.77
CA LEU A 44 5.44 17.69 -4.46
C LEU A 44 4.24 18.65 -4.38
N GLN A 45 4.20 19.70 -5.19
CA GLN A 45 3.06 20.62 -5.20
C GLN A 45 1.79 19.90 -5.68
N SER A 46 1.91 19.05 -6.69
CA SER A 46 0.81 18.23 -7.21
C SER A 46 0.35 17.17 -6.20
N LEU A 47 1.27 16.65 -5.38
CA LEU A 47 0.95 15.76 -4.26
C LEU A 47 0.15 16.51 -3.19
N HIS A 48 0.57 17.72 -2.81
CA HIS A 48 -0.06 18.50 -1.75
C HIS A 48 -1.47 19.01 -2.09
N LYS A 49 -1.86 18.99 -3.38
CA LYS A 49 -3.26 19.18 -3.80
C LYS A 49 -4.18 18.03 -3.36
N HIS A 50 -3.62 16.86 -3.04
CA HIS A 50 -4.36 15.66 -2.67
C HIS A 50 -4.16 15.27 -1.19
N ILE A 51 -2.98 15.56 -0.63
CA ILE A 51 -2.59 15.17 0.73
C ILE A 51 -2.06 16.39 1.48
N SER A 52 -2.60 16.66 2.67
CA SER A 52 -2.13 17.77 3.49
C SER A 52 -0.66 17.59 3.91
N PRO A 53 0.20 18.62 3.79
CA PRO A 53 1.58 18.59 4.30
C PRO A 53 1.68 18.31 5.80
N GLU A 54 0.64 18.65 6.59
CA GLU A 54 0.62 18.45 8.05
C GLU A 54 0.76 16.99 8.48
N ILE A 55 0.41 16.05 7.59
CA ILE A 55 0.45 14.60 7.87
C ILE A 55 1.57 13.88 7.11
N LEU A 56 2.42 14.64 6.42
CA LEU A 56 3.53 14.10 5.65
C LEU A 56 4.86 14.36 6.36
N PRO A 57 5.86 13.50 6.14
CA PRO A 57 7.21 13.73 6.63
C PRO A 57 7.91 14.88 5.87
N GLU A 58 8.93 15.49 6.48
CA GLU A 58 9.73 16.57 5.91
C GLU A 58 10.34 16.20 4.54
N SER A 59 10.82 14.96 4.37
CA SER A 59 11.33 14.44 3.09
C SER A 59 10.32 14.49 1.93
N LEU A 60 9.02 14.60 2.23
CA LEU A 60 7.93 14.77 1.26
C LEU A 60 7.33 16.18 1.28
N GLY A 61 8.07 17.15 1.81
CA GLY A 61 7.65 18.54 1.96
C GLY A 61 6.55 18.74 3.01
N GLY A 62 6.45 17.82 3.97
CA GLY A 62 5.50 17.88 5.08
C GLY A 62 6.06 18.54 6.36
N ARG A 63 5.34 18.37 7.47
CA ARG A 63 5.68 18.95 8.78
C ARG A 63 5.98 17.93 9.87
N LEU A 64 5.79 16.64 9.59
CA LEU A 64 6.21 15.60 10.50
C LEU A 64 7.71 15.41 10.35
N SER A 65 8.41 15.23 11.47
CA SER A 65 9.82 14.82 11.41
C SER A 65 9.93 13.51 10.63
N ASP A 66 10.99 13.35 9.84
CA ASP A 66 11.28 12.06 9.20
C ASP A 66 11.40 10.97 10.28
N LEU A 67 10.38 10.12 10.38
CA LEU A 67 10.35 9.06 11.38
C LEU A 67 11.18 7.87 10.88
N PRO A 68 12.13 7.36 11.67
CA PRO A 68 12.75 6.08 11.37
C PRO A 68 11.66 5.01 11.36
N ASN A 69 11.59 4.23 10.27
CA ASN A 69 10.58 3.17 10.11
C ASN A 69 10.81 1.96 11.05
N GLN A 70 11.74 2.08 12.01
CA GLN A 70 12.15 1.02 12.92
C GLN A 70 11.01 0.58 13.83
N ASP A 71 10.22 1.51 14.38
CA ASP A 71 9.13 1.16 15.29
C ASP A 71 8.03 0.36 14.59
N PHE A 72 7.65 0.77 13.37
CA PHE A 72 6.71 0.02 12.55
C PHE A 72 7.28 -1.34 12.16
N TYR A 73 8.53 -1.40 11.73
CA TYR A 73 9.20 -2.65 11.36
C TYR A 73 9.27 -3.63 12.54
N ASN A 74 9.68 -3.16 13.73
CA ASN A 74 9.74 -3.96 14.94
C ASN A 74 8.34 -4.41 15.39
N SER A 75 7.33 -3.55 15.26
CA SER A 75 5.93 -3.92 15.52
C SER A 75 5.45 -5.00 14.55
N LEU A 76 5.81 -4.92 13.27
CA LEU A 76 5.47 -5.95 12.28
C LEU A 76 6.11 -7.30 12.65
N LEU A 77 7.41 -7.30 12.95
CA LEU A 77 8.15 -8.52 13.31
C LEU A 77 7.66 -9.14 14.61
N SER A 78 7.40 -8.34 15.65
CA SER A 78 6.87 -8.84 16.92
C SER A 78 5.47 -9.45 16.82
N ASN A 79 4.74 -9.21 15.72
CA ASN A 79 3.43 -9.80 15.45
C ASN A 79 3.48 -11.04 14.55
N GLU A 80 4.66 -11.58 14.24
CA GLU A 80 4.82 -12.74 13.36
C GLU A 80 4.03 -13.96 13.86
N GLU A 81 4.10 -14.28 15.15
CA GLU A 81 3.34 -15.40 15.73
C GLU A 81 1.82 -15.23 15.57
N ASN A 82 1.32 -14.00 15.78
CA ASN A 82 -0.08 -13.66 15.56
C ASN A 82 -0.48 -13.81 14.09
N PHE A 83 0.39 -13.43 13.16
CA PHE A 83 0.17 -13.59 11.73
C PHE A 83 0.06 -15.06 11.33
N ILE A 84 1.01 -15.90 11.80
CA ILE A 84 1.00 -17.35 11.56
C ILE A 84 -0.26 -18.00 12.16
N ALA A 85 -0.63 -17.64 13.39
CA ALA A 85 -1.84 -18.16 14.02
C ALA A 85 -3.11 -17.80 13.23
N ARG A 86 -3.19 -16.56 12.72
CA ARG A 86 -4.32 -16.09 11.89
C ARG A 86 -4.37 -16.71 10.51
N GLN A 87 -3.25 -17.19 9.96
CA GLN A 87 -3.23 -17.87 8.67
C GLN A 87 -4.03 -19.20 8.70
N ASN A 88 -4.14 -19.82 9.88
CA ASN A 88 -4.92 -21.05 10.07
C ASN A 88 -6.40 -20.80 10.43
N TYR A 89 -6.80 -19.56 10.65
CA TYR A 89 -8.19 -19.22 10.98
C TYR A 89 -9.08 -19.43 9.74
N GLY A 90 -10.05 -20.35 9.83
CA GLY A 90 -10.99 -20.69 8.74
C GLY A 90 -10.68 -22.00 8.00
N TYR A 91 -9.50 -22.60 8.21
CA TYR A 91 -9.22 -23.97 7.74
C TYR A 91 -9.36 -24.93 8.91
N ALA A 92 -10.54 -25.54 9.07
CA ALA A 92 -10.69 -26.66 9.99
C ALA A 92 -9.79 -27.81 9.51
N ASN A 93 -8.90 -28.27 10.38
CA ASN A 93 -8.12 -29.48 10.15
C ASN A 93 -9.10 -30.66 10.00
N ARG A 94 -9.53 -30.97 8.77
CA ARG A 94 -10.30 -32.19 8.48
C ARG A 94 -9.35 -33.38 8.57
N ARG A 95 -9.05 -33.79 9.80
CA ARG A 95 -8.50 -35.11 10.10
C ARG A 95 -9.29 -35.74 11.25
N HIS A 96 -10.54 -36.09 11.00
CA HIS A 96 -11.14 -37.33 11.52
C HIS A 96 -12.49 -37.58 10.84
N LEU A 97 -12.49 -38.40 9.79
CA LEU A 97 -13.60 -39.31 9.51
C LEU A 97 -12.94 -40.66 9.22
N SER A 98 -12.65 -41.36 10.30
CA SER A 98 -12.49 -42.80 10.34
C SER A 98 -13.86 -43.42 10.00
N ILE A 99 -13.93 -44.13 8.88
CA ILE A 99 -14.90 -45.19 8.63
C ILE A 99 -14.16 -46.49 8.86
#